data_AF-A0AAU6KV34-F1
#
_entry.id   AF-A0AAU6KV34-F1
#
_cell.length_a   1.000
_cell.length_b   1.000
_cell.length_c   1.000
_cell.angle_alpha   90.00
_cell.angle_beta   90.00
_cell.angle_gamma   90.00
#
_symmetry.space_group_name_H-M   'P 1'
#
loop_
_entity.id
_entity.type
_entity.pdbx_description
1 polymer ?
#
loop_
_entity_poly.entity_id
_entity_poly.type
_entity_poly.pdbx_seq_one_letter_code
_entity_poly.pdbx_strand_id
1 'polypeptide(L)'
;MKIRHADTIEATVAGFTGTARQPRALAVQLPDGRVALSQRLTTALAAAVALRLVPQPGRASTKAGDACTPAGGDIVVQVVAGTTRHAVVTVVRLR
;
A
#
# COMPACT_ATOMS: atom_id res chain seq x y z
N MET A 1 -3.09 18.35 -25.00
CA MET A 1 -2.64 18.22 -23.60
C MET A 1 -2.33 16.74 -23.34
N LYS A 2 -1.07 16.36 -23.08
CA LYS A 2 -0.66 14.95 -23.03
C LYS A 2 -0.34 14.57 -21.59
N ILE A 3 -1.37 14.14 -20.85
CA ILE A 3 -1.21 13.52 -19.54
C ILE A 3 -0.62 12.13 -19.81
N ARG A 4 0.61 11.86 -19.36
CA ARG A 4 1.19 10.52 -19.41
C ARG A 4 0.38 9.65 -18.45
N HIS A 5 -0.24 8.59 -18.98
CA HIS A 5 -1.05 7.63 -18.24
C HIS A 5 -0.13 6.78 -17.36
N ALA A 6 0.24 7.31 -16.20
CA ALA A 6 0.58 6.45 -15.09
C ALA A 6 -0.77 5.94 -14.57
N ASP A 7 -1.12 4.70 -14.93
CA ASP A 7 -2.35 4.06 -14.46
C ASP A 7 -2.40 4.14 -12.93
N THR A 8 -3.28 5.03 -12.45
CA THR A 8 -3.56 5.15 -11.03
C THR A 8 -4.72 4.22 -10.75
N ILE A 9 -4.42 3.12 -10.06
CA ILE A 9 -5.39 2.11 -9.69
C ILE A 9 -5.72 2.24 -8.22
N GLU A 10 -6.95 1.89 -7.86
CA GLU A 10 -7.35 1.78 -6.47
C GLU A 10 -6.94 0.41 -5.94
N ALA A 11 -6.36 0.39 -4.75
CA ALA A 11 -5.90 -0.82 -4.10
C ALA A 11 -6.29 -0.79 -2.63
N THR A 12 -6.71 -1.94 -2.10
CA THR A 12 -7.10 -2.07 -0.70
C THR A 12 -5.87 -2.34 0.15
N VAL A 13 -5.71 -1.63 1.27
CA VAL A 13 -4.61 -1.89 2.20
C VAL A 13 -4.88 -3.20 2.93
N ALA A 14 -4.04 -4.20 2.69
CA ALA A 14 -4.07 -5.48 3.40
C ALA A 14 -3.16 -5.46 4.65
N GLY A 15 -2.20 -4.54 4.70
CA GLY A 15 -1.28 -4.42 5.82
C GLY A 15 -0.22 -3.35 5.62
N PHE A 16 0.75 -3.32 6.53
CA PHE A 16 1.85 -2.38 6.49
C PHE A 16 3.13 -2.97 7.09
N THR A 17 4.26 -2.35 6.77
CA THR A 17 5.55 -2.63 7.40
C THR A 17 5.96 -1.47 8.30
N GLY A 18 6.81 -1.74 9.29
CA GLY A 18 7.14 -0.75 10.32
C GLY A 18 6.13 -0.76 11.46
N THR A 19 5.88 0.40 12.07
CA THR A 19 4.95 0.53 13.21
C THR A 19 3.66 1.23 12.77
N ALA A 20 2.54 0.99 13.45
CA ALA A 20 1.26 1.64 13.10
C ALA A 20 1.33 3.18 13.15
N ARG A 21 2.17 3.74 14.04
CA ARG A 21 2.43 5.19 14.14
C ARG A 21 3.31 5.73 13.01
N GLN A 22 4.16 4.89 12.42
CA GLN A 22 5.08 5.27 11.36
C GLN A 22 5.21 4.14 10.34
N PRO A 23 4.17 3.92 9.51
CA PRO A 23 4.19 2.89 8.49
C PRO A 23 5.28 3.23 7.46
N ARG A 24 6.13 2.26 7.18
CA ARG A 24 7.24 2.41 6.22
C ARG A 24 6.77 2.14 4.80
N ALA A 25 6.01 1.08 4.58
CA ALA A 25 5.39 0.74 3.31
C ALA A 25 4.04 0.05 3.57
N LEU A 26 3.15 0.05 2.58
CA LEU A 26 1.86 -0.62 2.65
C LEU A 26 1.86 -1.89 1.82
N ALA A 27 1.35 -2.97 2.39
CA ALA A 27 0.93 -4.13 1.62
C ALA A 27 -0.47 -3.81 1.08
N VAL A 28 -0.59 -3.70 -0.24
CA VAL A 28 -1.86 -3.39 -0.90
C VAL A 28 -2.28 -4.56 -1.78
N GLN A 29 -3.56 -4.90 -1.72
CA GLN A 29 -4.20 -5.83 -2.64
C GLN A 29 -4.68 -5.06 -3.86
N LEU A 30 -4.12 -5.42 -5.01
CA LEU A 30 -4.53 -4.89 -6.31
C LEU A 30 -5.86 -5.56 -6.75
N PRO A 31 -6.60 -4.95 -7.70
CA PRO A 31 -7.87 -5.50 -8.19
C PRO A 31 -7.78 -6.90 -8.78
N ASP A 32 -6.59 -7.32 -9.23
CA ASP A 32 -6.31 -8.66 -9.75
C ASP A 32 -6.08 -9.71 -8.64
N GLY A 33 -6.28 -9.33 -7.37
CA GLY A 33 -6.10 -10.18 -6.19
C GLY A 33 -4.63 -10.38 -5.78
N ARG A 34 -3.66 -9.75 -6.45
CA ARG A 34 -2.26 -9.80 -6.03
C ARG A 34 -2.01 -8.82 -4.89
N VAL A 35 -1.29 -9.28 -3.87
CA VAL A 35 -0.77 -8.41 -2.80
C VAL A 35 0.65 -7.97 -3.16
N ALA A 36 0.85 -6.66 -3.27
CA ALA A 36 2.12 -6.04 -3.56
C ALA A 36 2.54 -5.11 -2.41
N LEU A 37 3.84 -5.01 -2.18
CA LEU A 37 4.38 -4.02 -1.25
C LEU A 37 4.59 -2.70 -1.99
N SER A 38 4.10 -1.61 -1.41
CA SER A 38 4.36 -0.29 -1.93
C SER A 38 5.82 0.11 -1.72
N GLN A 39 6.27 1.09 -2.49
CA GLN A 39 7.46 1.85 -2.14
C GLN A 39 7.31 2.47 -0.75
N ARG A 40 8.45 2.85 -0.20
CA ARG A 40 8.51 3.55 1.08
C ARG A 40 7.64 4.81 1.02
N LEU A 41 6.74 4.93 2.00
CA LEU A 41 5.89 6.11 2.15
C LEU A 41 6.75 7.33 2.48
N THR A 42 6.37 8.48 1.93
CA THR A 42 6.88 9.77 2.41
C THR A 42 6.32 10.05 3.80
N THR A 43 7.00 10.89 4.59
CA THR A 43 6.59 11.22 5.96
C THR A 43 5.16 11.73 6.04
N ALA A 44 4.75 12.60 5.11
CA ALA A 44 3.39 13.15 5.05
C ALA A 44 2.35 12.05 4.79
N LEU A 45 2.65 11.13 3.88
CA LEU A 45 1.74 10.05 3.54
C LEU A 45 1.69 9.00 4.65
N ALA A 46 2.82 8.68 5.27
CA ALA A 46 2.88 7.82 6.45
C ALA A 46 2.02 8.38 7.59
N ALA A 47 2.09 9.69 7.86
CA ALA A 47 1.26 10.34 8.88
C ALA A 47 -0.23 10.27 8.55
N ALA A 48 -0.61 10.55 7.30
CA ALA A 48 -2.01 10.49 6.87
C ALA A 48 -2.59 9.08 6.99
N VAL A 49 -1.82 8.05 6.62
CA VAL A 49 -2.24 6.65 6.69
C VAL A 49 -2.24 6.17 8.14
N ALA A 50 -1.27 6.57 8.97
CA ALA A 50 -1.20 6.19 10.39
C ALA A 50 -2.46 6.57 11.18
N LEU A 51 -3.14 7.66 10.79
CA LEU A 51 -4.41 8.09 11.42
C LEU A 51 -5.58 7.16 11.13
N ARG A 52 -5.54 6.41 10.02
CA ARG A 52 -6.62 5.49 9.60
C ARG A 52 -6.27 4.03 9.80
N LEU A 53 -4.99 3.71 10.01
CA LEU A 53 -4.49 2.37 10.20
C LEU A 53 -4.93 1.77 11.54
N VAL A 54 -5.69 0.68 11.46
CA VAL A 54 -6.02 -0.14 12.63
C VAL A 54 -5.21 -1.44 12.55
N PRO A 55 -4.11 -1.59 13.31
CA PRO A 55 -3.34 -2.83 13.30
C PRO A 55 -4.19 -3.99 13.82
N GLN A 56 -4.16 -5.12 13.12
CA GLN A 56 -4.80 -6.35 13.59
C GLN A 56 -3.76 -7.34 14.13
N PRO A 57 -4.15 -8.14 15.15
CA PRO A 57 -3.31 -9.24 15.61
C PRO A 57 -3.18 -10.28 14.49
N GLY A 58 -1.95 -10.72 14.24
CA GLY A 58 -1.62 -11.69 13.20
C GLY A 58 -0.34 -11.33 12.46
N ARG A 59 0.08 -12.23 11.57
CA ARG A 59 1.21 -12.02 10.67
C ARG A 59 0.74 -12.23 9.24
N ALA A 60 0.76 -11.17 8.45
CA ALA A 60 0.56 -11.26 7.02
C ALA A 60 1.93 -11.30 6.33
N SER A 61 1.96 -11.81 5.11
CA SER A 61 3.15 -11.73 4.27
C SER A 61 2.72 -11.42 2.85
N THR A 62 3.49 -10.57 2.19
CA THR A 62 3.25 -10.30 0.76
C THR A 62 3.65 -11.53 -0.06
N LYS A 63 3.24 -11.58 -1.34
CA LYS A 63 3.68 -12.66 -2.25
C LYS A 63 5.21 -12.69 -2.43
N ALA A 64 5.91 -11.60 -2.12
CA ALA A 64 7.37 -11.53 -2.15
C ALA A 64 8.04 -12.10 -0.88
N GLY A 65 7.27 -12.53 0.12
CA GLY A 65 7.78 -13.08 1.38
C GLY A 65 8.06 -12.02 2.46
N ASP A 66 7.85 -10.74 2.17
CA ASP A 66 7.99 -9.68 3.17
C ASP A 66 6.89 -9.77 4.22
N ALA A 67 7.30 -9.86 5.48
CA ALA A 67 6.39 -9.86 6.61
C ALA A 67 5.77 -8.47 6.81
N CYS A 68 4.45 -8.43 6.97
CA CYS A 68 3.70 -7.22 7.28
C CYS A 68 2.73 -7.44 8.44
N THR A 69 2.43 -6.36 9.15
CA THR A 69 1.36 -6.33 10.13
C THR A 69 0.04 -6.16 9.36
N PRO A 70 -0.93 -7.06 9.54
CA PRO A 70 -2.24 -6.91 8.90
C PRO A 70 -2.91 -5.63 9.40
N ALA A 71 -3.54 -4.92 8.48
CA ALA A 71 -4.33 -3.74 8.78
C ALA A 71 -5.80 -4.10 8.61
N GLY A 72 -6.60 -3.76 9.61
CA GLY A 72 -8.05 -3.77 9.52
C GLY A 72 -8.57 -2.44 9.00
N GLY A 73 -9.81 -2.47 8.52
CA GLY A 73 -10.47 -1.35 7.87
C GLY A 73 -10.28 -1.42 6.36
N ASP A 74 -11.38 -1.25 5.62
CA ASP A 74 -11.40 -1.18 4.15
C ASP A 74 -10.76 0.13 3.65
N ILE A 75 -9.48 0.32 3.98
CA ILE A 75 -8.72 1.49 3.58
C ILE A 75 -8.35 1.31 2.11
N VAL A 76 -8.88 2.19 1.27
CA VAL A 76 -8.55 2.23 -0.15
C VAL A 76 -7.52 3.33 -0.40
N VAL A 77 -6.44 2.97 -1.07
CA VAL A 77 -5.40 3.90 -1.50
C VAL A 77 -5.32 3.93 -3.01
N GLN A 78 -5.09 5.12 -3.56
CA GLN A 78 -4.68 5.26 -4.95
C GLN A 78 -3.19 4.95 -5.06
N VAL A 79 -2.88 4.04 -5.96
CA VAL A 79 -1.51 3.63 -6.25
C VAL A 79 -1.22 3.74 -7.74
N VAL A 80 0.00 4.14 -8.06
CA VAL A 80 0.54 4.01 -9.41
C VAL A 80 1.30 2.69 -9.45
N ALA A 81 0.82 1.74 -10.24
CA ALA A 81 1.50 0.47 -10.44
C ALA A 81 2.34 0.54 -11.72
N GLY A 82 3.65 0.36 -11.59
CA GLY A 82 4.52 0.14 -12.75
C GLY A 82 4.12 -1.15 -13.46
N THR A 83 3.95 -1.12 -14.78
CA THR A 83 3.47 -2.26 -15.58
C THR A 83 4.52 -3.36 -15.81
N THR A 84 5.68 -3.28 -15.15
CA THR A 84 6.79 -4.23 -15.31
C THR A 84 6.67 -5.47 -14.44
N ARG A 85 7.41 -6.54 -14.81
CA ARG A 85 7.45 -7.85 -14.11
C ARG A 85 7.69 -7.76 -12.59
N HIS A 86 8.37 -6.70 -12.15
CA HIS A 86 8.44 -6.25 -10.76
C HIS A 86 7.62 -4.98 -10.63
N ALA A 87 6.30 -5.10 -10.57
CA ALA A 87 5.40 -3.96 -10.53
C ALA A 87 5.68 -3.16 -9.26
N VAL A 88 6.35 -2.03 -9.41
CA VAL A 88 6.60 -1.09 -8.31
C VAL A 88 5.30 -0.36 -8.04
N VAL A 89 4.81 -0.44 -6.81
CA VAL A 89 3.55 0.20 -6.43
C VAL A 89 3.87 1.47 -5.62
N THR A 90 3.50 2.64 -6.13
CA THR A 90 3.70 3.90 -5.42
C THR A 90 2.36 4.42 -4.93
N VAL A 91 2.21 4.59 -3.62
CA VAL A 91 1.00 5.20 -3.05
C VAL A 91 1.03 6.69 -3.32
N VAL A 92 0.01 7.19 -4.02
CA VAL A 92 -0.08 8.61 -4.40
C VAL A 92 -1.09 9.37 -3.55
N ARG A 93 -2.16 8.71 -3.08
CA ARG A 93 -3.19 9.37 -2.28
C ARG A 93 -4.02 8.37 -1.46
N LEU A 94 -4.48 8.81 -0.29
CA LEU A 94 -5.49 8.14 0.52
C LEU A 94 -6.89 8.60 0.07
N ARG A 95 -7.85 7.68 -0.08
CA ARG A 95 -9.27 7.99 -0.24
C ARG A 95 -9.91 8.11 1.14
#